data_AF-A0A6G6WBV6-F1
#
_entry.id   AF-A0A6G6WBV6-F1
#
_cell.length_a   1.000
_cell.length_b   1.000
_cell.length_c   1.000
_cell.angle_alpha   90.00
_cell.angle_beta   90.00
_cell.angle_gamma   90.00
#
_symmetry.space_group_name_H-M   'P 1'
#
loop_
_entity.id
_entity.type
_entity.pdbx_description
1 polymer ?
#
loop_
_entity_poly.entity_id
_entity_poly.type
_entity_poly.pdbx_seq_one_letter_code
_entity_poly.pdbx_strand_id
1 'polypeptide(L)' 'MSEQRDEQDATGISDEQLPEDLQPGEDNPLAEPLDDNETAGDLEPGELLEEGKTPNQWDEEHSED' A
#
# COMPACT_ATOMS: atom_id res chain seq x y z
N MET A 1 10.29 -23.86 -26.25
CA MET A 1 10.68 -22.93 -25.18
C MET A 1 9.43 -22.22 -24.69
N SER A 2 8.66 -22.87 -23.81
CA SER A 2 7.57 -22.24 -23.07
C SER A 2 7.45 -23.00 -21.76
N GLU A 3 8.34 -22.69 -20.82
CA GLU A 3 8.17 -23.10 -19.43
C GLU A 3 6.91 -22.38 -18.92
N GLN A 4 5.78 -23.08 -18.88
CA GLN A 4 4.64 -22.67 -18.07
C GLN A 4 5.04 -22.91 -16.62
N ARG A 5 5.67 -21.92 -15.99
CA ARG A 5 5.77 -21.89 -14.54
C ARG A 5 4.40 -21.50 -13.99
N ASP A 6 3.68 -22.55 -13.61
CA ASP A 6 2.65 -22.53 -12.59
C ASP A 6 3.32 -22.08 -11.26
N GLU A 7 3.60 -20.78 -11.14
CA GLU A 7 4.08 -20.16 -9.92
C GLU A 7 2.84 -19.72 -9.10
N GLN A 8 1.99 -20.70 -8.77
CA GLN A 8 0.82 -20.61 -7.87
C GLN A 8 1.24 -20.39 -6.40
N ASP A 9 2.27 -19.58 -6.17
CA ASP A 9 2.63 -19.05 -4.84
C ASP A 9 3.00 -17.57 -5.02
N ALA A 10 2.17 -16.85 -5.77
CA ALA A 10 2.10 -15.40 -5.69
C ALA A 10 1.59 -15.06 -4.28
N THR A 11 2.51 -14.75 -3.36
CA THR A 11 2.22 -14.36 -1.98
C THR A 11 1.47 -13.02 -1.95
N GLY A 12 0.19 -13.00 -2.29
CA GLY A 12 -0.64 -11.80 -2.33
C GLY A 12 -2.07 -12.10 -2.78
N ILE A 13 -3.00 -11.25 -2.37
CA ILE A 13 -4.40 -11.26 -2.83
C ILE A 13 -4.58 -10.25 -3.97
N SER A 14 -5.51 -10.51 -4.87
CA SER A 14 -5.86 -9.55 -5.92
C SER A 14 -6.54 -8.32 -5.31
N ASP A 15 -6.43 -7.16 -5.97
CA ASP A 15 -7.03 -5.90 -5.47
C ASP A 15 -8.55 -6.02 -5.27
N GLU A 16 -9.23 -6.82 -6.10
CA GLU A 16 -10.66 -7.13 -6.00
C GLU A 16 -11.03 -7.95 -4.74
N GLN A 17 -10.03 -8.53 -4.07
CA GLN A 17 -10.18 -9.32 -2.86
C GLN A 17 -9.76 -8.55 -1.60
N LEU A 18 -9.31 -7.31 -1.74
CA LEU A 18 -9.03 -6.43 -0.60
C LEU A 18 -10.33 -6.11 0.16
N PRO A 19 -10.29 -6.01 1.50
CA PRO A 19 -11.38 -5.45 2.30
C PRO A 19 -11.81 -4.07 1.79
N GLU A 20 -13.08 -3.72 1.96
CA GLU A 20 -13.65 -2.44 1.51
C GLU A 20 -12.88 -1.22 2.04
N ASP A 21 -12.40 -1.27 3.28
CA ASP A 21 -11.61 -0.19 3.90
C ASP A 21 -10.20 -0.02 3.30
N LEU A 22 -9.69 -1.06 2.61
CA LEU A 22 -8.38 -1.06 1.95
C LEU A 22 -8.50 -0.90 0.43
N GLN A 23 -9.73 -0.82 -0.10
CA GLN A 23 -9.95 -0.50 -1.49
C GLN A 23 -9.80 1.01 -1.69
N PRO A 24 -9.19 1.45 -2.80
CA PRO A 24 -9.14 2.86 -3.13
C PRO A 24 -10.57 3.39 -3.30
N GLY A 25 -10.90 4.39 -2.50
CA GLY A 25 -12.24 4.96 -2.40
C GLY A 25 -12.21 6.48 -2.50
N GLU A 26 -13.37 7.12 -2.32
CA GLU A 26 -13.46 8.59 -2.32
C GLU A 26 -12.69 9.22 -1.15
N ASP A 27 -12.59 8.51 -0.03
CA ASP A 27 -11.86 8.92 1.17
C ASP A 27 -10.36 8.56 1.15
N ASN A 28 -9.94 7.60 0.29
CA ASN A 28 -8.55 7.21 0.10
C ASN A 28 -8.27 6.97 -1.40
N PRO A 29 -8.17 8.04 -2.20
CA PRO A 29 -7.90 7.93 -3.63
C PRO A 29 -6.49 7.41 -3.89
N LEU A 30 -6.27 6.79 -5.04
CA LEU A 30 -4.93 6.40 -5.47
C LEU A 30 -4.05 7.66 -5.62
N ALA A 31 -2.79 7.54 -5.18
CA ALA A 31 -1.79 8.57 -5.38
C ALA A 31 -1.54 8.81 -6.88
N GLU A 32 -1.13 10.04 -7.20
CA GLU A 32 -0.71 10.37 -8.56
C GLU A 32 0.55 9.59 -8.93
N PRO A 33 0.69 9.17 -10.21
CA PRO A 33 1.92 8.53 -10.66
C PRO A 33 3.09 9.53 -10.57
N LEU A 34 4.24 9.03 -10.12
CA LEU A 34 5.48 9.79 -10.11
C LEU A 34 5.94 10.10 -11.55
N ASP A 35 6.63 11.22 -11.76
CA ASP A 35 7.26 11.51 -13.05
C ASP A 35 8.34 10.47 -13.38
N ASP A 36 8.61 10.24 -14.67
CA ASP A 36 9.55 9.21 -15.15
C ASP A 36 11.00 9.34 -14.58
N ASN A 37 11.35 10.52 -14.06
CA ASN A 37 12.65 10.81 -13.47
C ASN A 37 12.63 10.92 -11.94
N GLU A 38 11.45 10.88 -11.33
CA GLU A 38 11.28 10.87 -9.89
C GLU A 38 11.43 9.45 -9.36
N THR A 39 12.16 9.30 -8.26
CA THR A 39 12.35 8.01 -7.62
C THR A 39 12.08 8.16 -6.13
N ALA A 40 11.82 7.05 -5.45
CA ALA A 40 11.66 7.05 -3.99
C ALA A 40 12.88 7.64 -3.23
N GLY A 41 14.05 7.74 -3.87
CA GLY A 41 15.24 8.38 -3.29
C GLY A 41 15.28 9.91 -3.42
N ASP A 42 14.35 10.50 -4.16
CA ASP A 42 14.19 11.96 -4.30
C ASP A 42 13.22 12.54 -3.24
N LEU A 43 12.52 11.66 -2.52
CA LEU A 43 11.66 12.04 -1.40
C LEU A 43 12.51 12.30 -0.16
N GLU A 44 12.27 13.44 0.51
CA GLU A 44 12.93 13.75 1.78
C GLU A 44 12.57 12.68 2.84
N PRO A 45 13.50 12.36 3.76
CA PRO A 45 13.27 11.35 4.79
C PRO A 45 12.13 11.78 5.72
N GLY A 46 10.93 11.23 5.49
CA GLY A 46 9.73 11.54 6.24
C GLY A 46 8.49 11.71 5.38
N GLU A 47 8.63 12.20 4.14
CA GLU A 47 7.49 12.51 3.24
C GLU A 47 6.65 11.26 2.94
N LEU A 48 7.28 10.10 2.74
CA LEU A 48 6.57 8.83 2.48
C LEU A 48 5.77 8.35 3.71
N LEU A 49 6.19 8.74 4.92
CA LEU A 49 5.65 8.25 6.18
C LEU A 49 4.83 9.31 6.93
N GLU A 50 4.75 10.55 6.43
CA GLU A 50 4.07 11.66 7.11
C GLU A 50 2.56 11.42 7.19
N GLU A 51 1.98 10.75 6.19
CA GLU A 51 0.57 10.34 6.17
C GLU A 51 0.34 8.89 6.62
N GLY A 52 1.41 8.17 6.98
CA GLY A 52 1.36 6.77 7.41
C GLY A 52 1.09 6.63 8.91
N LYS A 53 0.29 5.63 9.32
CA LYS A 53 0.12 5.26 10.74
C LYS A 53 1.46 4.84 11.35
N THR A 54 1.98 5.62 12.29
CA THR A 54 3.20 5.26 13.01
C THR A 54 2.96 4.04 13.91
N PRO A 55 3.98 3.22 14.24
CA PRO A 55 3.81 2.01 15.07
C PRO A 55 3.11 2.26 16.42
N ASN A 56 3.23 3.46 16.98
CA ASN A 56 2.62 3.83 18.25
C ASN A 56 1.13 4.20 18.15
N GLN A 57 0.60 4.42 16.94
CA GLN A 57 -0.81 4.77 16.71
C GLN A 57 -1.72 3.56 16.44
N TRP A 58 -1.14 2.38 16.20
CA TRP A 58 -1.90 1.15 16.00
C TRP A 58 -2.51 0.58 17.29
N ASP A 59 -1.89 0.86 18.45
CA ASP A 59 -2.31 0.32 19.75
C ASP A 59 -3.52 1.07 20.34
N GLU A 60 -3.69 2.35 19.99
CA GLU A 60 -4.71 3.24 20.57
C GLU A 60 -6.12 2.99 20.00
N GLU A 61 -6.24 2.62 18.72
CA GLU A 61 -7.54 2.42 18.03
C GLU A 61 -8.26 1.10 18.40
N HIS A 62 -7.59 0.20 19.14
CA HIS A 62 -8.14 -1.13 19.48
C HIS A 62 -8.67 -1.24 20.92
N SER A 63 -8.77 -0.12 21.64
CA SER A 63 -9.11 -0.10 23.06
C SER A 63 -10.33 0.74 23.42
N GLU A 64 -11.40 0.66 22.62
CA GLU A 64 -12.73 1.19 23.00
C GLU A 64 -13.78 0.05 22.99
N ASP A 65 -14.16 -0.43 24.19
CA ASP A 65 -15.37 -1.24 24.49
C ASP A 65 -16.37 -0.36 25.28
#